data_AF-A0A849H1I8-F1
#
_entry.id   AF-A0A849H1I8-F1
#
_cell.length_a   1.000
_cell.length_b   1.000
_cell.length_c   1.000
_cell.angle_alpha   90.00
_cell.angle_beta   90.00
_cell.angle_gamma   90.00
#
_symmetry.space_group_name_H-M   'P 1'
#
loop_
_entity.id
_entity.type
_entity.pdbx_description
1 polymer ?
#
loop_
_entity_poly.entity_id
_entity_poly.type
_entity_poly.pdbx_seq_one_letter_code
_entity_poly.pdbx_strand_id
1 'polypeptide(L)'
;GKTTLINMMAGLEQPDEGEIVRRSRISFPLGFMGGIVNKLSAMENCRFIARLYGKDPDYLEAFCRWVCGLEEYFDMPVGTYSAGMRARFSFSLLLALDFDIYLIDEGMPTTTDAEFNKKAGQILAERLEQATVVIVSHQMSTLEKFCRSAAVLQNGQLHMFDTLKEAKELYDHEAQSA
;
A
#
# COMPACT_ATOMS: atom_id res chain seq x y z
N GLY A 1 -12.38 7.80 -10.08
CA GLY A 1 -12.96 7.40 -8.78
C GLY A 1 -12.20 6.32 -8.01
N LYS A 2 -11.27 5.54 -8.61
CA LYS A 2 -10.59 4.44 -7.87
C LYS A 2 -9.69 4.95 -6.74
N THR A 3 -8.85 5.95 -7.02
CA THR A 3 -8.00 6.60 -5.99
C THR A 3 -8.84 7.27 -4.91
N THR A 4 -9.93 7.96 -5.27
CA THR A 4 -10.91 8.51 -4.31
C THR A 4 -11.48 7.43 -3.39
N LEU A 5 -11.86 6.27 -3.95
CA LEU A 5 -12.33 5.13 -3.16
C LEU A 5 -11.26 4.62 -2.20
N ILE A 6 -10.02 4.45 -2.64
CA ILE A 6 -8.90 4.06 -1.78
C ILE A 6 -8.64 5.08 -0.66
N ASN A 7 -8.66 6.38 -0.97
CA ASN A 7 -8.50 7.44 0.01
C ASN A 7 -9.64 7.44 1.04
N MET A 8 -10.88 7.22 0.59
CA MET A 8 -12.03 7.07 1.47
C MET A 8 -11.94 5.80 2.33
N MET A 9 -11.42 4.69 1.81
CA MET A 9 -11.18 3.48 2.60
C MET A 9 -10.10 3.72 3.67
N ALA A 10 -9.02 4.42 3.32
CA ALA A 10 -7.93 4.80 4.21
C ALA A 10 -8.30 5.88 5.25
N GLY A 11 -9.41 6.60 5.04
CA GLY A 11 -9.81 7.74 5.87
C GLY A 11 -9.07 9.04 5.60
N LEU A 12 -8.44 9.14 4.43
CA LEU A 12 -7.82 10.38 3.94
C LEU A 12 -8.85 11.33 3.34
N GLU A 13 -10.01 10.81 2.93
CA GLU A 13 -11.10 11.55 2.32
C GLU A 13 -12.43 11.11 2.96
N GLN A 14 -13.38 12.04 3.10
CA GLN A 14 -14.72 11.75 3.64
C GLN A 14 -15.75 11.74 2.50
N PRO A 15 -16.77 10.87 2.56
CA PRO A 15 -17.86 10.92 1.61
C PRO A 15 -18.73 12.16 1.86
N ASP A 16 -19.28 12.76 0.80
CA ASP A 16 -20.25 13.85 0.92
C ASP A 16 -21.58 13.36 1.52
N GLU A 17 -21.98 12.12 1.19
CA GLU A 17 -23.19 11.46 1.68
C GLU A 17 -22.92 9.99 2.04
N GLY A 18 -23.68 9.45 3.00
CA GLY A 18 -23.54 8.06 3.47
C GLY A 18 -22.55 7.89 4.63
N GLU A 19 -22.15 6.65 4.90
CA GLU A 19 -21.26 6.30 6.02
C GLU A 19 -20.24 5.22 5.63
N ILE A 20 -19.01 5.35 6.11
CA ILE A 20 -17.96 4.33 6.01
C ILE A 20 -17.71 3.75 7.41
N VAL A 21 -18.15 2.51 7.64
CA VAL A 21 -17.97 1.80 8.91
C VAL A 21 -16.69 0.97 8.85
N ARG A 22 -15.70 1.29 9.69
CA ARG A 22 -14.42 0.55 9.80
C ARG A 22 -14.36 -0.21 11.12
N ARG A 23 -14.14 -1.52 11.05
CA ARG A 23 -13.97 -2.41 12.21
C ARG A 23 -12.62 -3.13 12.24
N SER A 24 -11.73 -2.72 11.35
CA SER A 24 -10.45 -3.34 11.08
C SER A 24 -9.36 -2.26 10.94
N ARG A 25 -8.11 -2.64 11.15
CA ARG A 25 -6.94 -1.80 10.90
C ARG A 25 -6.66 -1.80 9.40
N ILE A 26 -6.98 -0.68 8.76
CA ILE A 26 -6.76 -0.46 7.33
C ILE A 26 -5.44 0.29 7.17
N SER A 27 -4.60 -0.17 6.26
CA SER A 27 -3.34 0.49 5.97
C SER A 27 -3.56 1.82 5.25
N PHE A 28 -2.54 2.68 5.30
CA PHE A 28 -2.44 3.75 4.32
C PHE A 28 -2.20 3.17 2.91
N PRO A 29 -2.58 3.89 1.83
CA PRO A 29 -2.31 3.46 0.46
C PRO A 29 -0.81 3.31 0.22
N LEU A 30 -0.41 2.27 -0.48
CA LEU A 30 0.99 2.06 -0.83
C LEU A 30 1.53 3.26 -1.66
N GLY A 31 2.70 3.78 -1.28
CA GLY A 31 3.26 5.01 -1.87
C GLY A 31 2.78 6.31 -1.22
N PHE A 32 1.78 6.24 -0.34
CA PHE A 32 1.41 7.36 0.51
C PHE A 32 2.47 7.58 1.59
N MET A 33 3.08 8.76 1.59
CA MET A 33 4.06 9.18 2.60
C MET A 33 3.42 9.95 3.75
N GLY A 34 2.09 9.98 3.87
CA GLY A 34 1.47 10.71 4.98
C GLY A 34 1.85 10.10 6.32
N GLY A 35 2.23 10.98 7.24
CA GLY A 35 2.84 10.61 8.52
C GLY A 35 4.37 10.59 8.51
N ILE A 36 5.02 10.52 7.34
CA ILE A 36 6.48 10.69 7.22
C ILE A 36 6.80 12.19 7.22
N VAL A 37 7.69 12.59 8.13
CA VAL A 37 8.19 13.96 8.26
C VAL A 37 9.52 14.06 7.53
N ASN A 38 9.55 14.79 6.42
CA ASN A 38 10.73 14.92 5.55
C ASN A 38 11.98 15.49 6.24
N LYS A 39 11.81 16.27 7.31
CA LYS A 39 12.92 16.85 8.09
C LYS A 39 13.56 15.86 9.06
N LEU A 40 12.88 14.74 9.35
CA LEU A 40 13.35 13.70 10.25
C LEU A 40 14.04 12.58 9.45
N SER A 41 14.94 11.85 10.10
CA SER A 41 15.55 10.64 9.54
C SER A 41 14.56 9.48 9.43
N ALA A 42 14.92 8.41 8.72
CA ALA A 42 14.09 7.21 8.69
C ALA A 42 13.96 6.59 10.08
N MET A 43 15.04 6.59 10.86
CA MET A 43 15.04 6.20 12.28
C MET A 43 13.99 6.98 13.09
N GLU A 44 14.04 8.31 13.04
CA GLU A 44 13.12 9.17 13.79
C GLU A 44 11.67 8.98 13.34
N ASN A 45 11.44 8.84 12.04
CA ASN A 45 10.12 8.53 11.48
C ASN A 45 9.61 7.16 11.94
N CYS A 46 10.44 6.12 11.96
CA CYS A 46 10.08 4.81 12.48
C CYS A 46 9.60 4.91 13.93
N ARG A 47 10.38 5.55 14.80
CA ARG A 47 10.04 5.68 16.22
C ARG A 47 8.78 6.53 16.44
N PHE A 48 8.58 7.57 15.63
CA PHE A 48 7.35 8.39 15.65
C PHE A 48 6.11 7.58 15.26
N ILE A 49 6.18 6.86 14.13
CA ILE A 49 5.08 6.04 13.62
C ILE A 49 4.80 4.86 14.55
N ALA A 50 5.82 4.24 15.13
CA ALA A 50 5.64 3.17 16.10
C ALA A 50 4.76 3.63 17.27
N ARG A 51 4.99 4.82 17.81
CA ARG A 51 4.16 5.39 18.89
C ARG A 51 2.72 5.65 18.43
N LEU A 52 2.54 6.16 17.21
CA LEU A 52 1.20 6.42 16.64
C LEU A 52 0.37 5.14 16.53
N TYR A 53 1.02 4.01 16.19
CA TYR A 53 0.37 2.72 16.01
C TYR A 53 0.47 1.79 17.23
N GLY A 54 0.97 2.29 18.38
CA GLY A 54 1.11 1.48 19.60
C GLY A 54 2.07 0.30 19.47
N LYS A 55 3.13 0.44 18.65
CA LYS A 55 4.17 -0.55 18.41
C LYS A 55 5.45 -0.21 19.15
N ASP A 56 6.28 -1.24 19.35
CA ASP A 56 7.63 -1.08 19.89
C ASP A 56 8.51 -0.28 18.88
N PRO A 57 9.04 0.90 19.29
CA PRO A 57 9.92 1.70 18.44
C PRO A 57 11.20 0.98 18.03
N ASP A 58 11.79 0.16 18.89
CA ASP A 58 13.06 -0.52 18.61
C ASP A 58 12.86 -1.62 17.57
N TYR A 59 11.77 -2.39 17.69
CA TYR A 59 11.38 -3.37 16.67
C TYR A 59 11.13 -2.70 15.31
N LEU A 60 10.30 -1.66 15.26
CA LEU A 60 9.86 -1.07 13.99
C LEU A 60 11.01 -0.39 13.26
N GLU A 61 11.91 0.26 14.00
CA GLU A 61 13.16 0.80 13.48
C GLU A 61 14.06 -0.31 12.91
N ALA A 62 14.38 -1.34 13.70
CA ALA A 62 15.27 -2.42 13.29
C ALA A 62 14.73 -3.17 12.07
N PHE A 63 13.42 -3.43 12.05
CA PHE A 63 12.75 -4.05 10.92
C PHE A 63 12.87 -3.18 9.67
N CYS A 64 12.54 -1.89 9.76
CA CYS A 64 12.61 -1.00 8.61
C CYS A 64 14.04 -0.87 8.09
N ARG A 65 15.03 -0.72 8.97
CA ARG A 65 16.46 -0.64 8.61
C ARG A 65 16.90 -1.89 7.86
N TRP A 66 16.51 -3.06 8.36
CA TRP A 66 16.79 -4.35 7.70
C TRP A 66 16.12 -4.48 6.34
N VAL A 67 14.83 -4.14 6.20
CA VAL A 67 14.10 -4.32 4.94
C VAL A 67 14.54 -3.31 3.88
N CYS A 68 14.68 -2.03 4.22
CA CYS A 68 14.92 -0.98 3.22
C CYS A 68 16.36 -0.95 2.68
N GLY A 69 17.34 -1.47 3.42
CA GLY A 69 18.74 -1.56 2.98
C GLY A 69 19.35 -0.20 2.62
N LEU A 70 19.03 0.85 3.39
CA LEU A 70 19.49 2.22 3.12
C LEU A 70 20.84 2.57 3.77
N GLU A 71 21.42 1.66 4.56
CA GLU A 71 22.71 1.86 5.23
C GLU A 71 22.78 3.22 5.97
N GLU A 72 23.80 4.04 5.70
CA GLU A 72 24.01 5.35 6.32
C GLU A 72 22.88 6.36 6.05
N TYR A 73 22.17 6.21 4.92
CA TYR A 73 21.06 7.10 4.60
C TYR A 73 19.88 6.94 5.55
N PHE A 74 19.77 5.80 6.26
CA PHE A 74 18.70 5.58 7.23
C PHE A 74 18.70 6.63 8.37
N ASP A 75 19.87 7.16 8.67
CA ASP A 75 20.06 8.18 9.71
C ASP A 75 20.03 9.62 9.15
N MET A 76 19.86 9.77 7.82
CA MET A 76 19.74 11.05 7.12
C MET A 76 18.28 11.47 6.95
N PRO A 77 17.98 12.79 6.89
CA PRO A 77 16.61 13.28 6.68
C PRO A 77 15.98 12.70 5.41
N VAL A 78 14.74 12.19 5.52
CA VAL A 78 14.02 11.54 4.41
C VAL A 78 13.81 12.49 3.21
N GLY A 79 13.79 13.80 3.45
CA GLY A 79 13.73 14.81 2.39
C GLY A 79 14.91 14.78 1.41
N THR A 80 16.03 14.15 1.78
CA THR A 80 17.22 14.00 0.91
C THR A 80 17.17 12.77 0.00
N TYR A 81 16.19 11.87 0.21
CA TYR A 81 16.15 10.57 -0.45
C TYR A 81 15.85 10.69 -1.95
N SER A 82 16.31 9.73 -2.74
CA SER A 82 15.78 9.54 -4.09
C SER A 82 14.35 8.97 -4.04
N ALA A 83 13.64 8.97 -5.18
CA ALA A 83 12.31 8.37 -5.26
C ALA A 83 12.34 6.86 -4.89
N GLY A 84 13.37 6.13 -5.33
CA GLY A 84 13.55 4.72 -5.01
C GLY A 84 13.83 4.48 -3.52
N MET A 85 14.64 5.34 -2.88
CA MET A 85 14.89 5.24 -1.44
C MET A 85 13.62 5.53 -0.63
N ARG A 86 12.83 6.55 -1.01
CA ARG A 86 11.54 6.84 -0.38
C ARG A 86 10.57 5.67 -0.52
N ALA A 87 10.50 5.06 -1.71
CA ALA A 87 9.67 3.88 -1.95
C ALA A 87 10.10 2.69 -1.07
N ARG A 88 11.42 2.41 -0.99
CA ARG A 88 11.95 1.34 -0.12
C ARG A 88 11.60 1.57 1.34
N PHE A 89 11.79 2.79 1.85
CA PHE A 89 11.48 3.13 3.23
C PHE A 89 9.97 3.06 3.54
N SER A 90 9.14 3.72 2.72
CA SER A 90 7.68 3.73 2.89
C SER A 90 7.10 2.32 2.86
N PHE A 91 7.58 1.48 1.94
CA PHE A 91 7.12 0.10 1.86
C PHE A 91 7.60 -0.76 3.03
N SER A 92 8.84 -0.55 3.50
CA SER A 92 9.34 -1.22 4.72
C SER A 92 8.50 -0.85 5.95
N LEU A 93 8.10 0.42 6.07
CA LEU A 93 7.24 0.89 7.14
C LEU A 93 5.84 0.25 7.09
N LEU A 94 5.26 0.13 5.89
CA LEU A 94 3.99 -0.57 5.69
C LEU A 94 4.06 -2.03 6.15
N LEU A 95 5.15 -2.74 5.83
CA LEU A 95 5.34 -4.15 6.18
C LEU A 95 5.67 -4.37 7.68
N ALA A 96 6.23 -3.36 8.34
CA ALA A 96 6.52 -3.39 9.78
C ALA A 96 5.25 -3.31 10.63
N LEU A 97 4.18 -2.75 10.08
CA LEU A 97 2.89 -2.58 10.72
C LEU A 97 1.95 -3.75 10.37
N ASP A 98 1.21 -4.20 11.37
CA ASP A 98 0.21 -5.26 11.20
C ASP A 98 -1.15 -4.64 10.90
N PHE A 99 -1.59 -4.76 9.65
CA PHE A 99 -2.91 -4.34 9.19
C PHE A 99 -3.77 -5.56 8.89
N ASP A 100 -5.08 -5.41 9.07
CA ASP A 100 -6.05 -6.42 8.70
C ASP A 100 -6.42 -6.27 7.21
N ILE A 101 -6.30 -5.05 6.68
CA ILE A 101 -6.51 -4.71 5.26
C ILE A 101 -5.34 -3.87 4.75
N TYR A 102 -4.66 -4.35 3.71
CA TYR A 102 -3.61 -3.61 3.00
C TYR A 102 -4.18 -2.96 1.72
N LEU A 103 -3.99 -1.65 1.57
CA LEU A 103 -4.40 -0.88 0.40
C LEU A 103 -3.21 -0.66 -0.54
N ILE A 104 -3.34 -1.09 -1.79
CA ILE A 104 -2.31 -0.96 -2.82
C ILE A 104 -2.91 -0.18 -3.99
N ASP A 105 -2.42 1.03 -4.24
CA ASP A 105 -2.79 1.84 -5.42
C ASP A 105 -1.67 1.80 -6.46
N GLU A 106 -2.03 1.64 -7.74
CA GLU A 106 -1.14 1.52 -8.90
C GLU A 106 -0.18 0.30 -8.93
N GLY A 107 -0.42 -0.68 -8.05
CA GLY A 107 0.33 -1.94 -8.00
C GLY A 107 1.49 -1.94 -6.99
N MET A 108 2.30 -3.00 -7.04
CA MET A 108 3.44 -3.16 -6.12
C MET A 108 4.60 -2.25 -6.55
N PRO A 109 5.22 -1.48 -5.62
CA PRO A 109 6.36 -0.64 -5.94
C PRO A 109 7.48 -1.54 -6.44
N THR A 110 7.72 -1.46 -7.74
CA THR A 110 8.87 -2.10 -8.36
C THR A 110 10.00 -1.08 -8.30
N THR A 111 10.89 -1.25 -7.35
CA THR A 111 12.09 -0.43 -7.27
C THR A 111 13.13 -0.96 -8.27
N THR A 112 14.17 -0.18 -8.57
CA THR A 112 15.31 -0.67 -9.37
C THR A 112 16.16 -1.69 -8.61
N ASP A 113 15.88 -1.91 -7.33
CA ASP A 113 16.59 -2.84 -6.45
C ASP A 113 15.86 -4.19 -6.41
N ALA A 114 16.44 -5.17 -7.10
CA ALA A 114 15.85 -6.51 -7.21
C ALA A 114 15.87 -7.28 -5.89
N GLU A 115 16.87 -7.06 -5.03
CA GLU A 115 16.97 -7.73 -3.73
C GLU A 115 15.89 -7.23 -2.79
N PHE A 116 15.69 -5.91 -2.73
CA PHE A 116 14.59 -5.30 -2.00
C PHE A 116 13.24 -5.85 -2.47
N ASN A 117 12.98 -5.83 -3.79
CA ASN A 117 11.70 -6.27 -4.34
C ASN A 117 11.41 -7.74 -3.98
N LYS A 118 12.42 -8.62 -4.06
CA LYS A 118 12.29 -10.02 -3.69
C LYS A 118 11.97 -10.18 -2.20
N LYS A 119 12.74 -9.53 -1.33
CA LYS A 119 12.59 -9.60 0.12
C LYS A 119 11.23 -9.05 0.58
N ALA A 120 10.90 -7.84 0.15
CA ALA A 120 9.65 -7.19 0.52
C ALA A 120 8.42 -7.92 -0.06
N GLY A 121 8.55 -8.50 -1.26
CA GLY A 121 7.52 -9.35 -1.84
C GLY A 121 7.25 -10.63 -1.05
N GLN A 122 8.29 -11.28 -0.52
CA GLN A 122 8.15 -12.45 0.35
C GLN A 122 7.45 -12.10 1.66
N ILE A 123 7.89 -11.03 2.33
CA ILE A 123 7.26 -10.54 3.56
C ILE A 123 5.79 -10.19 3.32
N LEU A 124 5.48 -9.50 2.22
CA LEU A 124 4.09 -9.20 1.89
C LEU A 124 3.27 -10.47 1.72
N ALA A 125 3.77 -11.46 0.98
CA ALA A 125 3.06 -12.72 0.78
C ALA A 125 2.70 -13.40 2.12
N GLU A 126 3.64 -13.43 3.08
CA GLU A 126 3.41 -13.94 4.43
C GLU A 126 2.33 -13.13 5.18
N ARG A 127 2.34 -11.79 5.08
CA ARG A 127 1.28 -10.95 5.67
C ARG A 127 -0.10 -11.25 5.09
N LEU A 128 -0.16 -11.46 3.78
CA LEU A 128 -1.40 -11.72 3.06
C LEU A 128 -2.01 -13.10 3.33
N GLU A 129 -1.30 -14.00 4.01
CA GLU A 129 -1.91 -15.25 4.49
C GLU A 129 -2.98 -15.01 5.56
N GLN A 130 -2.87 -13.90 6.31
CA GLN A 130 -3.76 -13.57 7.44
C GLN A 130 -4.49 -12.23 7.25
N ALA A 131 -4.23 -11.50 6.16
CA ALA A 131 -4.78 -10.18 5.90
C ALA A 131 -5.50 -10.11 4.55
N THR A 132 -6.40 -9.14 4.40
CA THR A 132 -7.03 -8.83 3.11
C THR A 132 -6.17 -7.83 2.34
N VAL A 133 -6.03 -8.02 1.03
CA VAL A 133 -5.44 -7.02 0.15
C VAL A 133 -6.52 -6.41 -0.75
N VAL A 134 -6.52 -5.08 -0.86
CA VAL A 134 -7.32 -4.34 -1.83
C VAL A 134 -6.36 -3.68 -2.78
N ILE A 135 -6.36 -4.15 -4.02
CA ILE A 135 -5.45 -3.68 -5.07
C ILE A 135 -6.26 -2.90 -6.10
N VAL A 136 -5.86 -1.65 -6.32
CA VAL A 136 -6.25 -0.86 -7.48
C VAL A 136 -5.09 -0.89 -8.46
N SER A 137 -5.31 -1.49 -9.63
CA SER A 137 -4.29 -1.58 -10.66
C SER A 137 -4.92 -1.62 -12.05
N HIS A 138 -4.20 -1.06 -13.03
CA HIS A 138 -4.49 -1.23 -14.45
C HIS A 138 -3.73 -2.41 -15.08
N GLN A 139 -2.81 -3.04 -14.33
CA GLN A 139 -2.00 -4.16 -14.79
C GLN A 139 -2.68 -5.49 -14.44
N MET A 140 -3.22 -6.17 -15.45
CA MET A 140 -3.93 -7.44 -15.26
C MET A 140 -3.05 -8.52 -14.64
N SER A 141 -1.77 -8.60 -15.02
CA SER A 141 -0.82 -9.58 -14.45
C SER A 141 -0.65 -9.44 -12.93
N THR A 142 -0.72 -8.23 -12.40
CA THR A 142 -0.68 -7.97 -10.95
C THR A 142 -1.98 -8.43 -10.29
N LEU A 143 -3.13 -8.11 -10.90
CA LEU A 143 -4.44 -8.54 -10.38
C LEU A 143 -4.55 -10.08 -10.36
N GLU A 144 -4.17 -10.75 -11.46
CA GLU A 144 -4.19 -12.22 -11.57
C GLU A 144 -3.31 -12.92 -10.53
N LYS A 145 -2.23 -12.27 -10.10
CA LYS A 145 -1.31 -12.85 -9.11
C LYS A 145 -1.82 -12.78 -7.68
N PHE A 146 -2.56 -11.72 -7.33
CA PHE A 146 -2.87 -11.41 -5.93
C PHE A 146 -4.37 -11.40 -5.60
N CYS A 147 -5.23 -11.22 -6.59
CA CYS A 147 -6.67 -11.09 -6.39
C CYS A 147 -7.39 -12.38 -6.81
N ARG A 148 -8.46 -12.71 -6.08
CA ARG A 148 -9.36 -13.84 -6.42
C ARG A 148 -10.67 -13.35 -7.04
N SER A 149 -11.17 -12.23 -6.56
CA SER A 149 -12.33 -11.49 -7.04
C SER A 149 -11.92 -10.07 -7.46
N ALA A 150 -12.80 -9.38 -8.17
CA ALA A 150 -12.56 -8.00 -8.58
C ALA A 150 -13.83 -7.17 -8.53
N ALA A 151 -13.65 -5.85 -8.53
CA ALA A 151 -14.71 -4.89 -8.66
C ALA A 151 -14.38 -3.90 -9.77
N VAL A 152 -15.35 -3.61 -10.64
CA VAL A 152 -15.23 -2.61 -11.70
C VAL A 152 -16.01 -1.38 -11.26
N LEU A 153 -15.31 -0.25 -11.14
CA LEU A 153 -15.94 1.04 -10.84
C LEU A 153 -16.28 1.77 -12.14
N GLN A 154 -17.58 1.91 -12.41
CA GLN A 154 -18.10 2.53 -13.62
C GLN A 154 -19.15 3.58 -13.28
N ASN A 155 -19.00 4.80 -13.81
CA ASN A 155 -19.99 5.89 -13.63
C ASN A 155 -20.41 6.11 -12.15
N GLY A 156 -19.48 5.91 -11.22
CA GLY A 156 -19.73 6.04 -9.77
C GLY A 156 -20.35 4.80 -9.11
N GLN A 157 -20.62 3.74 -9.86
CA GLN A 157 -21.16 2.47 -9.37
C GLN A 157 -20.10 1.38 -9.35
N LEU A 158 -20.09 0.58 -8.29
CA LEU A 158 -19.13 -0.51 -8.11
C LEU A 158 -19.80 -1.85 -8.42
N HIS A 159 -19.34 -2.52 -9.47
CA HIS A 159 -19.82 -3.83 -9.90
C HIS A 159 -18.87 -4.92 -9.41
N MET A 160 -19.35 -5.82 -8.55
CA MET A 160 -18.55 -6.90 -7.97
C MET A 160 -18.61 -8.15 -8.86
N PHE A 161 -17.48 -8.84 -8.98
CA PHE A 161 -17.33 -10.07 -9.74
C PHE A 161 -16.58 -11.11 -8.91
N ASP A 162 -17.06 -12.34 -8.94
CA ASP A 162 -16.42 -13.46 -8.23
C ASP A 162 -15.12 -13.88 -8.91
N THR A 163 -14.95 -13.58 -10.20
CA THR A 163 -13.75 -13.90 -10.96
C THR A 163 -13.16 -12.68 -11.66
N LEU A 164 -11.83 -12.69 -11.81
CA LEU A 164 -11.11 -11.68 -12.59
C LEU A 164 -11.48 -11.71 -14.08
N LYS A 165 -11.89 -12.88 -14.59
CA LYS A 165 -12.28 -13.04 -15.99
C LYS A 165 -13.55 -12.26 -16.30
N GLU A 166 -14.59 -12.41 -15.48
CA GLU A 166 -15.86 -11.68 -15.65
C GLU A 166 -15.65 -10.17 -15.51
N ALA A 167 -14.86 -9.75 -14.52
CA ALA A 167 -14.50 -8.34 -14.34
C ALA A 167 -13.77 -7.78 -15.58
N LYS A 168 -12.85 -8.57 -16.16
CA LYS A 168 -12.10 -8.20 -17.36
C LYS A 168 -13.00 -8.08 -18.59
N GLU A 169 -13.95 -8.99 -18.77
CA GLU A 169 -14.90 -8.94 -19.90
C GLU A 169 -15.70 -7.63 -19.90
N LEU A 170 -16.19 -7.18 -18.74
CA LEU A 170 -16.85 -5.87 -18.63
C LEU A 170 -15.88 -4.71 -18.92
N TYR A 171 -14.69 -4.74 -18.31
CA TYR A 171 -13.67 -3.68 -18.47
C TYR A 171 -13.21 -3.51 -19.93
N ASP A 172 -12.94 -4.61 -20.62
CA ASP A 172 -12.45 -4.59 -22.01
C ASP A 172 -13.55 -4.18 -23.00
N HIS A 173 -14.81 -4.57 -22.77
CA HIS A 173 -15.94 -4.17 -23.62
C HIS A 173 -16.13 -2.64 -23.60
N GLU A 174 -15.90 -2.00 -22.45
CA GLU A 174 -16.00 -0.55 -22.32
C GLU A 174 -14.81 0.20 -22.89
N ALA A 175 -13.59 -0.31 -22.69
CA ALA A 175 -12.40 0.29 -23.28
C ALA A 175 -12.46 0.35 -24.82
N GLN A 176 -13.26 -0.53 -25.44
CA GLN A 176 -13.52 -0.54 -26.88
C GLN A 176 -14.74 0.32 -27.30
N SER A 177 -15.60 0.69 -26.34
CA SER A 177 -16.82 1.47 -26.57
C SER A 177 -16.64 2.97 -26.28
N ALA A 178 -15.51 3.36 -25.69
CA ALA A 178 -15.09 4.73 -25.40
C ALA A 178 -14.06 5.25 -26.42
#